data_AF-A0A7X6SMF0-F1
#
_entry.id   AF-A0A7X6SMF0-F1
#
_cell.length_a   1.000
_cell.length_b   1.000
_cell.length_c   1.000
_cell.angle_alpha   90.00
_cell.angle_beta   90.00
_cell.angle_gamma   90.00
#
_symmetry.space_group_name_H-M   'P 1'
#
loop_
_entity.id
_entity.type
_entity.pdbx_description
1 polymer ?
#
loop_
_entity_poly.entity_id
_entity_poly.type
_entity_poly.pdbx_seq_one_letter_code
_entity_poly.pdbx_strand_id
1 'polypeptide(L)'
;MRVILGTIDAECKQTSESLGSHIERRDSDSIPRGIKEVRHKAKVDDCGVLQEDVLFKSPSYAAAFVIGGHANGLTEWKNDSGRTLKELENGESSS
;
A
#
# COMPACT_ATOMS: atom_id res chain seq x y z
N MET A 1 0.62 -3.59 11.88
CA MET A 1 1.19 -3.42 10.53
C MET A 1 0.64 -2.15 9.91
N ARG A 2 1.51 -1.19 9.58
CA ARG A 2 1.12 -0.02 8.79
C ARG A 2 2.06 0.15 7.60
N VAL A 3 1.49 0.56 6.47
CA VAL A 3 2.24 0.98 5.29
C VAL A 3 2.24 2.50 5.31
N ILE A 4 3.35 3.10 5.72
CA ILE A 4 3.42 4.55 5.95
C ILE A 4 3.91 5.21 4.66
N LEU A 5 3.17 6.24 4.22
CA LEU A 5 3.44 7.01 3.01
C LEU A 5 3.84 8.44 3.35
N GLY A 6 5.11 8.65 3.68
CA GLY A 6 5.62 10.00 3.99
C GLY A 6 4.83 10.72 5.09
N THR A 7 4.45 11.98 4.85
CA THR A 7 3.66 12.82 5.79
C THR A 7 2.20 12.39 5.95
N ILE A 8 1.78 11.35 5.24
CA ILE A 8 0.39 10.90 5.17
C ILE A 8 0.33 9.53 5.84
N ASP A 9 -0.26 9.48 7.04
CA ASP A 9 -0.55 8.22 7.72
C ASP A 9 -1.73 7.55 6.99
N ALA A 10 -1.40 6.77 5.97
CA ALA A 10 -2.39 5.96 5.25
C ALA A 10 -2.65 4.69 6.08
N GLU A 11 -3.61 4.78 7.00
CA GLU A 11 -4.06 3.62 7.76
C GLU A 11 -4.86 2.68 6.83
N CYS A 12 -4.27 1.53 6.50
CA CYS A 12 -4.91 0.48 5.72
C CYS A 12 -5.95 -0.23 6.60
N LYS A 13 -7.11 0.41 6.81
CA LYS A 13 -8.15 -0.12 7.70
C LYS A 13 -8.91 -1.25 7.01
N GLN A 14 -8.84 -2.44 7.61
CA GLN A 14 -9.52 -3.65 7.15
C GLN A 14 -11.04 -3.54 7.37
N THR A 15 -11.76 -3.03 6.37
CA THR A 15 -13.17 -3.38 6.13
C THR A 15 -13.22 -4.72 5.39
N SER A 16 -14.34 -5.44 5.49
CA SER A 16 -14.61 -6.77 4.89
C SER A 16 -14.36 -6.90 3.38
N GLU A 17 -13.96 -5.81 2.72
CA GLU A 17 -13.71 -5.68 1.29
C GLU A 17 -12.35 -5.00 0.98
N SER A 18 -11.46 -4.85 1.96
CA SER A 18 -10.27 -3.98 1.82
C SER A 18 -8.93 -4.61 2.22
N LEU A 19 -7.93 -4.25 1.41
CA LEU A 19 -6.51 -4.60 1.45
C LEU A 19 -5.83 -4.03 2.71
N GLY A 20 -6.09 -4.60 3.88
CA GLY A 20 -5.58 -4.07 5.16
C GLY A 20 -4.17 -4.54 5.55
N SER A 21 -3.82 -5.78 5.24
CA SER A 21 -2.49 -6.34 5.54
C SER A 21 -2.14 -7.54 4.67
N HIS A 22 -3.10 -8.01 3.87
CA HIS A 22 -2.90 -9.13 2.96
C HIS A 22 -2.14 -8.61 1.74
N ILE A 23 -0.90 -9.06 1.61
CA ILE A 23 -0.13 -8.83 0.40
C ILE A 23 -0.30 -10.04 -0.52
N GLU A 24 -0.49 -9.76 -1.81
CA GLU A 24 -0.49 -10.81 -2.83
C GLU A 24 0.82 -11.57 -2.73
N ARG A 25 0.79 -12.91 -2.72
CA ARG A 25 2.03 -13.71 -2.70
C ARG A 25 2.72 -13.74 -4.04
N ARG A 26 1.96 -13.63 -5.13
CA ARG A 26 2.53 -13.68 -6.48
C ARG A 26 3.06 -12.30 -6.85
N ASP A 27 4.36 -12.25 -7.12
CA ASP A 27 4.95 -11.13 -7.84
C ASP A 27 4.69 -11.26 -9.33
N SER A 28 4.10 -10.23 -9.91
CA SER A 28 4.05 -10.07 -11.36
C SER A 28 5.43 -9.67 -11.88
N ASP A 29 5.75 -9.99 -13.14
CA ASP A 29 6.99 -9.53 -13.77
C ASP A 29 7.03 -8.00 -13.91
N SER A 30 5.85 -7.37 -13.86
CA SER A 30 5.69 -5.92 -13.98
C SER A 30 6.11 -5.12 -12.74
N ILE A 31 6.35 -5.74 -11.58
CA ILE A 31 6.82 -4.99 -10.40
C ILE A 31 8.34 -4.78 -10.41
N PRO A 32 8.80 -3.58 -10.02
CA PRO A 32 10.23 -3.26 -10.04
C PRO A 32 11.00 -4.12 -9.05
N ARG A 33 12.26 -4.44 -9.40
CA ARG A 33 13.13 -5.32 -8.61
C ARG A 33 13.29 -4.89 -7.16
N GLY A 34 13.34 -3.58 -6.90
CA GLY A 34 13.39 -3.05 -5.53
C GLY A 34 12.19 -3.46 -4.68
N ILE A 35 10.97 -3.50 -5.25
CA ILE A 35 9.77 -3.96 -4.53
C ILE A 35 9.83 -5.47 -4.29
N LYS A 36 10.29 -6.26 -5.26
CA LYS A 36 10.50 -7.71 -5.06
C LYS A 36 11.47 -7.97 -3.90
N GLU A 37 12.57 -7.23 -3.83
CA GLU A 37 13.53 -7.36 -2.73
C GLU A 37 12.93 -7.00 -1.37
N VAL A 38 12.15 -5.92 -1.29
CA VAL A 38 11.46 -5.55 -0.03
C VAL A 38 10.43 -6.62 0.34
N ARG A 39 9.66 -7.16 -0.61
CA ARG A 39 8.68 -8.24 -0.37
C ARG A 39 9.35 -9.52 0.15
N HIS A 40 10.52 -9.84 -0.37
CA HIS A 40 11.30 -11.00 0.06
C HIS A 40 11.98 -10.79 1.43
N LYS A 41 12.28 -9.54 1.79
CA LYS A 41 12.85 -9.19 3.10
C LYS A 41 11.80 -9.02 4.19
N ALA A 42 10.59 -8.63 3.81
CA ALA A 42 9.52 -8.37 4.76
C ALA A 42 9.00 -9.66 5.39
N LYS A 43 8.67 -9.59 6.68
CA LYS A 43 7.98 -10.66 7.39
C LYS A 43 6.52 -10.68 7.00
N VAL A 44 6.14 -11.80 6.39
CA VAL A 44 4.77 -12.07 5.95
C VAL A 44 4.40 -13.43 6.52
N ASP A 45 3.22 -13.51 7.14
CA ASP A 45 2.70 -14.74 7.72
C ASP A 45 2.17 -15.71 6.62
N ASP A 46 1.87 -16.95 6.99
CA ASP A 46 1.28 -17.94 6.08
C ASP A 46 -0.10 -17.52 5.54
N CYS A 47 -0.76 -16.55 6.17
CA CYS A 47 -1.96 -15.94 5.61
C CYS A 47 -1.69 -14.83 4.59
N GLY A 48 -0.43 -14.58 4.19
CA GLY A 48 -0.08 -13.45 3.33
C GLY A 48 -0.13 -12.10 4.06
N VAL A 49 -0.18 -12.12 5.39
CA VAL A 49 -0.35 -10.92 6.22
C VAL A 49 1.01 -10.39 6.63
N LEU A 50 1.31 -9.16 6.23
CA LEU A 50 2.54 -8.48 6.58
C LEU A 50 2.59 -8.22 8.11
N GLN A 51 3.73 -8.52 8.74
CA GLN A 51 3.90 -8.56 10.20
C GLN A 51 4.82 -7.48 10.77
N GLU A 52 5.34 -6.58 9.94
CA GLU A 52 6.28 -5.53 10.37
C GLU A 52 5.73 -4.11 10.18
N ASP A 53 6.54 -3.11 9.90
CA ASP A 53 6.09 -1.77 9.50
C ASP A 53 6.94 -1.39 8.29
N VAL A 54 6.32 -1.12 7.14
CA VAL A 54 7.09 -0.80 5.93
C VAL A 54 6.81 0.65 5.54
N LEU A 55 7.86 1.46 5.58
CA LEU A 55 7.83 2.84 5.15
C LEU A 55 8.19 2.95 3.67
N PHE A 56 7.28 3.51 2.89
CA PHE A 56 7.51 3.85 1.49
C PHE A 56 7.52 5.36 1.30
N LYS A 57 8.41 5.81 0.43
CA LYS A 57 8.48 7.23 0.02
C LYS A 57 7.49 7.57 -1.10
N SER A 58 6.80 6.58 -1.66
CA SER A 58 5.89 6.78 -2.78
C SER A 58 4.66 5.87 -2.70
N PRO A 59 3.45 6.42 -2.91
CA PRO A 59 2.19 5.67 -2.86
C PRO A 59 2.15 4.52 -3.86
N SER A 60 2.66 4.73 -5.08
CA SER A 60 2.70 3.68 -6.10
C SER A 60 3.62 2.52 -5.73
N TYR A 61 4.73 2.79 -5.04
CA TYR A 61 5.64 1.74 -4.56
C TYR A 61 4.97 0.86 -3.51
N ALA A 62 4.32 1.50 -2.54
CA ALA A 62 3.56 0.79 -1.54
C ALA A 62 2.44 -0.06 -2.18
N ALA A 63 1.75 0.46 -3.21
CA ALA A 63 0.60 -0.23 -3.79
C ALA A 63 1.06 -1.45 -4.58
N ALA A 64 2.13 -1.29 -5.36
CA ALA A 64 2.81 -2.40 -6.01
C ALA A 64 3.35 -3.43 -5.00
N PHE A 65 3.76 -2.98 -3.81
CA PHE A 65 4.19 -3.88 -2.73
C PHE A 65 3.05 -4.73 -2.18
N VAL A 66 1.86 -4.15 -1.96
CA VAL A 66 0.71 -4.90 -1.44
C VAL A 66 0.11 -5.80 -2.52
N ILE A 67 -0.09 -5.26 -3.73
CA ILE A 67 -0.79 -5.95 -4.82
C ILE A 67 0.14 -6.89 -5.60
N GLY A 68 1.46 -6.73 -5.49
CA GLY A 68 2.41 -7.54 -6.26
C GLY A 68 2.36 -7.29 -7.77
N GLY A 69 1.72 -6.21 -8.20
CA GLY A 69 1.47 -5.88 -9.60
C GLY A 69 1.52 -4.38 -9.87
N HIS A 70 1.20 -4.01 -11.12
CA HIS A 70 1.00 -2.61 -11.47
C HIS A 70 -0.30 -2.10 -10.84
N ALA A 71 -0.18 -1.25 -9.84
CA ALA A 71 -1.30 -0.67 -9.13
C ALA A 71 -1.13 0.84 -8.95
N ASN A 72 -2.24 1.54 -8.96
CA ASN A 72 -2.23 3.00 -8.91
C ASN A 72 -2.39 3.45 -7.46
N GLY A 73 -1.27 3.66 -6.75
CA GLY A 73 -1.32 3.93 -5.31
C GLY A 73 -2.28 5.05 -4.93
N LEU A 74 -2.40 6.07 -5.76
CA LEU A 74 -3.33 7.18 -5.51
C LEU A 74 -4.80 6.72 -5.37
N THR A 75 -5.24 5.68 -6.06
CA THR A 75 -6.61 5.15 -5.96
C THR A 75 -6.75 3.98 -4.99
N GLU A 76 -5.66 3.25 -4.77
CA GLU A 76 -5.64 2.09 -3.86
C GLU A 76 -5.68 2.52 -2.40
N TRP A 77 -4.99 3.62 -2.07
CA TRP A 77 -4.95 4.12 -0.71
C TRP A 77 -6.16 4.99 -0.42
N LYS A 78 -6.90 4.65 0.63
CA LYS A 78 -8.02 5.45 1.14
C LYS A 78 -7.76 5.86 2.59
N ASN A 79 -8.21 7.05 2.95
CA ASN A 79 -8.21 7.48 4.35
C ASN A 79 -9.41 6.90 5.12
N ASP A 80 -9.48 7.18 6.41
CA ASP A 80 -10.60 6.78 7.29
C ASP A 80 -11.97 7.27 6.78
N SER A 81 -11.99 8.41 6.06
CA SER A 81 -13.20 8.95 5.43
C SER A 81 -13.56 8.27 4.09
N GLY A 82 -12.83 7.23 3.67
CA GLY A 82 -13.03 6.50 2.42
C GLY A 82 -12.57 7.24 1.16
N ARG A 83 -11.92 8.40 1.30
CA ARG A 83 -11.39 9.18 0.16
C ARG A 83 -10.04 8.64 -0.26
N THR A 84 -9.83 8.53 -1.56
CA THR A 84 -8.57 8.06 -2.13
C THR A 84 -7.46 9.11 -2.00
N LEU A 85 -6.19 8.68 -1.98
CA LEU A 85 -5.03 9.57 -2.00
C LEU A 85 -5.08 10.56 -3.17
N LYS A 86 -5.61 10.12 -4.33
CA LYS A 86 -5.86 10.96 -5.51
C LYS A 86 -6.81 12.11 -5.21
N GLU A 87 -7.88 11.82 -4.47
CA GLU A 87 -8.86 12.84 -4.05
C GLU A 87 -8.29 13.78 -3.00
N LEU A 88 -7.39 13.29 -2.13
CA LEU A 88 -6.69 14.12 -1.16
C LEU A 88 -5.72 15.07 -1.86
N GLU A 89 -4.86 14.58 -2.75
CA GLU A 89 -3.94 15.45 -3.51
C GLU A 89 -4.68 16.47 -4.38
N ASN A 90 -5.83 16.11 -4.95
CA ASN A 90 -6.63 17.02 -5.76
C ASN A 90 -7.56 17.93 -4.93
N GLY A 91 -7.86 17.54 -3.69
CA GLY A 91 -8.77 18.22 -2.77
C GLY A 91 -8.07 19.16 -1.78
N GLU A 92 -6.78 18.96 -1.53
CA GLU A 92 -5.89 19.84 -0.74
C GLU A 92 -5.50 21.10 -1.54
N SER A 93 -6.49 21.73 -2.15
CA SER A 93 -6.40 23.02 -2.84
C SER A 93 -7.75 23.74 -2.74
N SER A 94 -8.38 23.72 -1.56
CA SER A 94 -9.43 24.69 -1.30
C SER A 94 -9.58 24.99 0.19
N SER A 95 -9.25 26.24 0.50
CA SER A 95 -9.59 27.07 1.67
C SER A 95 -8.53 27.20 2.78
#